data_AF-A0AAD9ITQ7-F1
#
_entry.id   AF-A0AAD9ITQ7-F1
#
_cell.length_a   1.000
_cell.length_b   1.000
_cell.length_c   1.000
_cell.angle_alpha   90.00
_cell.angle_beta   90.00
_cell.angle_gamma   90.00
#
_symmetry.space_group_name_H-M   'P 1'
#
loop_
_entity.id
_entity.type
_entity.pdbx_description
1 polymer ?
#
loop_
_entity_poly.entity_id
_entity_poly.type
_entity_poly.pdbx_seq_one_letter_code
_entity_poly.pdbx_strand_id
1 'polypeptide(L)'
;MDCIDFQKRFATICDPEPDEELLSHVQNELQVLKEIKEPADDAERYGLKSENINKNRNYELIPHNADGLFLSRSKTGNYINAVSVDSFKAHDSYIVTQMPLPDTINDFWQLIIEQGCQAIVMLNDMSTEDKVSILWSDTAFHAHKLFLSNLEDAISSLVDISSAIKSYQAFT
;
A
#
# COMPACT_ATOMS: atom_id res chain seq x y z
N MET A 1 -20.25 13.83 -14.62
CA MET A 1 -20.94 12.55 -14.85
C MET A 1 -21.70 12.27 -13.58
N ASP A 2 -23.03 12.20 -13.65
CA ASP A 2 -23.79 11.78 -12.48
C ASP A 2 -23.73 10.24 -12.33
N CYS A 3 -24.25 9.71 -11.21
CA CYS A 3 -24.21 8.27 -10.96
C CYS A 3 -25.06 7.46 -11.95
N ILE A 4 -26.09 8.07 -12.56
CA ILE A 4 -26.99 7.41 -13.51
C ILE A 4 -26.28 7.22 -14.85
N ASP A 5 -25.53 8.24 -15.28
CA ASP A 5 -24.68 8.19 -16.48
C ASP A 5 -23.56 7.17 -16.34
N PHE A 6 -22.99 7.02 -15.13
CA PHE A 6 -21.98 5.98 -14.87
C PHE A 6 -22.54 4.57 -15.07
N GLN A 7 -23.72 4.26 -14.51
CA GLN A 7 -24.31 2.93 -14.65
C GLN A 7 -24.59 2.56 -16.10
N LYS A 8 -25.15 3.51 -16.87
CA LYS A 8 -25.42 3.31 -18.30
C LYS A 8 -24.13 3.07 -19.07
N ARG A 9 -23.12 3.92 -18.84
CA ARG A 9 -21.82 3.79 -19.48
C ARG A 9 -21.15 2.47 -19.11
N PHE A 10 -21.15 2.09 -17.82
CA PHE A 10 -20.55 0.85 -17.36
C PHE A 10 -21.22 -0.37 -18.02
N ALA A 11 -22.55 -0.39 -18.11
CA ALA A 11 -23.27 -1.44 -18.84
C ALA A 11 -22.81 -1.53 -20.30
N THR A 12 -22.74 -0.40 -21.01
CA THR A 12 -22.23 -0.35 -22.38
C THR A 12 -20.80 -0.88 -22.50
N ILE A 13 -19.91 -0.53 -21.55
CA ILE A 13 -18.51 -0.98 -21.61
C ILE A 13 -18.43 -2.51 -21.34
N CYS A 14 -19.33 -3.08 -20.54
CA CYS A 14 -19.38 -4.51 -20.26
C CYS A 14 -20.02 -5.35 -21.37
N ASP A 15 -20.72 -4.74 -22.33
CA ASP A 15 -21.32 -5.48 -23.44
C ASP A 15 -20.22 -6.12 -24.31
N PRO A 16 -20.34 -7.41 -24.65
CA PRO A 16 -19.39 -8.08 -25.52
C PRO A 16 -19.50 -7.56 -26.96
N GLU A 17 -18.36 -7.44 -27.64
CA GLU A 17 -18.35 -7.10 -29.07
C GLU A 17 -18.97 -8.25 -29.88
N PRO A 18 -19.76 -7.95 -30.93
CA PRO A 18 -20.37 -8.98 -31.78
C PRO A 18 -19.35 -9.75 -32.61
N ASP A 19 -18.13 -9.22 -32.74
CA ASP A 19 -16.99 -9.87 -33.38
C ASP A 19 -15.99 -10.33 -32.30
N GLU A 20 -15.79 -11.65 -32.17
CA GLU A 20 -14.88 -12.24 -31.19
C GLU A 20 -13.40 -11.88 -31.43
N GLU A 21 -13.04 -11.39 -32.63
CA GLU A 21 -11.68 -10.93 -32.91
C GLU A 21 -11.42 -9.50 -32.39
N LEU A 22 -12.45 -8.74 -32.04
CA LEU A 22 -12.32 -7.40 -31.49
C LEU A 22 -12.13 -7.42 -29.97
N LEU A 23 -11.29 -6.49 -29.49
CA LEU A 23 -11.18 -6.22 -28.06
C LEU A 23 -12.50 -5.65 -27.54
N SER A 24 -12.93 -6.12 -26.37
CA SER A 24 -14.10 -5.56 -25.69
C SER A 24 -13.91 -4.08 -25.36
N HIS A 25 -15.02 -3.36 -25.17
CA HIS A 25 -14.96 -1.96 -24.77
C HIS A 25 -14.12 -1.72 -23.50
N VAL A 26 -14.20 -2.60 -22.48
CA VAL A 26 -13.33 -2.54 -21.29
C VAL A 26 -11.85 -2.65 -21.70
N GLN A 27 -11.53 -3.63 -22.57
CA GLN A 27 -10.16 -3.88 -22.99
C GLN A 27 -9.58 -2.69 -23.76
N ASN A 28 -10.39 -2.04 -24.60
CA ASN A 28 -10.02 -0.82 -25.30
C ASN A 28 -9.70 0.33 -24.33
N GLU A 29 -10.53 0.57 -23.32
CA GLU A 29 -10.24 1.60 -22.31
C GLU A 29 -8.97 1.28 -21.50
N LEU A 30 -8.75 0.01 -21.15
CA LEU A 30 -7.53 -0.43 -20.47
C LEU A 30 -6.28 -0.28 -21.36
N GLN A 31 -6.41 -0.46 -22.67
CA GLN A 31 -5.29 -0.29 -23.59
C GLN A 31 -4.80 1.16 -23.63
N VAL A 32 -5.72 2.14 -23.60
CA VAL A 32 -5.35 3.56 -23.51
C VAL A 32 -4.48 3.82 -22.28
N LEU A 33 -4.79 3.21 -21.13
CA LEU A 33 -3.99 3.35 -19.92
C LEU A 33 -2.57 2.78 -20.08
N LYS A 34 -2.40 1.70 -20.88
CA LYS A 34 -1.08 1.11 -21.16
C LYS A 34 -0.23 1.99 -22.08
N GLU A 35 -0.86 2.81 -22.90
CA GLU A 35 -0.19 3.74 -23.81
C GLU A 35 0.27 5.03 -23.12
N ILE A 36 -0.26 5.32 -21.92
CA ILE A 36 0.26 6.38 -21.07
C ILE A 36 1.68 5.99 -20.66
N LYS A 37 2.66 6.62 -21.31
CA LYS A 37 4.06 6.44 -20.98
C LYS A 37 4.30 7.02 -19.59
N GLU A 38 4.88 6.20 -18.71
CA GLU A 38 5.53 6.73 -17.51
C GLU A 38 6.56 7.80 -17.94
N PRO A 39 6.78 8.84 -17.12
CA PRO A 39 7.83 9.81 -17.39
C PRO A 39 9.13 9.07 -17.70
N ALA A 40 9.73 9.38 -18.84
CA ALA A 40 10.98 8.76 -19.23
C ALA A 40 12.07 9.23 -18.26
N ASP A 41 12.76 8.23 -17.70
CA ASP A 41 14.07 8.32 -17.05
C ASP A 41 14.10 8.64 -15.54
N ASP A 42 13.94 7.59 -14.74
CA ASP A 42 14.66 7.46 -13.47
C ASP A 42 15.72 6.36 -13.66
N ALA A 43 16.80 6.67 -14.40
CA ALA A 43 17.97 5.78 -14.53
C ALA A 43 18.52 5.31 -13.16
N GLU A 44 18.14 5.99 -12.08
CA GLU A 44 18.50 5.68 -10.69
C GLU A 44 17.28 5.56 -9.76
N ARG A 45 16.28 4.74 -10.10
CA ARG A 45 15.22 4.39 -9.14
C ARG A 45 15.85 3.91 -7.82
N TYR A 46 15.54 4.56 -6.70
CA TYR A 46 16.13 4.20 -5.40
C TYR A 46 15.88 2.74 -5.04
N GLY A 47 14.72 2.19 -5.44
CA GLY A 47 14.39 0.79 -5.22
C GLY A 47 15.27 -0.21 -5.98
N LEU A 48 15.92 0.22 -7.07
CA LEU A 48 16.81 -0.63 -7.87
C LEU A 48 18.28 -0.59 -7.41
N LYS A 49 18.62 0.24 -6.43
CA LYS A 49 19.97 0.29 -5.86
C LYS A 49 20.31 -1.02 -5.14
N SER A 50 21.59 -1.39 -5.14
CA SER A 50 22.08 -2.65 -4.56
C SER A 50 21.65 -2.90 -3.11
N GLU A 51 21.57 -1.84 -2.31
CA GLU A 51 21.13 -1.90 -0.91
C GLU A 51 19.61 -2.11 -0.75
N ASN A 52 18.82 -1.79 -1.78
CA ASN A 52 17.36 -1.75 -1.74
C ASN A 52 16.71 -2.84 -2.59
N ILE A 53 17.44 -3.46 -3.52
CA ILE A 53 16.90 -4.44 -4.47
C ILE A 53 16.18 -5.59 -3.75
N ASN A 54 16.71 -6.06 -2.62
CA ASN A 54 16.14 -7.14 -1.81
C ASN A 54 14.89 -6.72 -1.01
N LYS A 55 14.54 -5.43 -0.99
CA LYS A 55 13.33 -4.91 -0.32
C LYS A 55 12.09 -4.94 -1.24
N ASN A 56 12.25 -5.37 -2.49
CA ASN A 56 11.18 -5.42 -3.49
C ASN A 56 10.70 -6.84 -3.74
N ARG A 57 9.38 -7.02 -3.79
CA ARG A 57 8.78 -8.31 -4.16
C ARG A 57 8.82 -8.56 -5.67
N ASN A 58 8.65 -7.52 -6.47
CA ASN A 58 8.72 -7.56 -7.93
C ASN A 58 9.59 -6.39 -8.43
N TYR A 59 10.62 -6.70 -9.24
CA TYR A 59 11.56 -5.72 -9.79
C TYR A 59 10.99 -4.84 -10.90
N GLU A 60 9.84 -5.22 -11.47
CA GLU A 60 9.12 -4.41 -12.46
C GLU A 60 8.16 -3.41 -11.79
N LEU A 61 7.77 -3.66 -10.53
CA LEU A 61 6.84 -2.83 -9.77
C LEU A 61 7.58 -2.04 -8.69
N ILE A 62 8.35 -1.06 -9.14
CA ILE A 62 9.16 -0.19 -8.28
C ILE A 62 8.59 1.22 -8.31
N PRO A 63 8.38 1.85 -7.14
CA PRO A 63 7.99 3.25 -7.06
C PRO A 63 8.89 4.16 -7.88
N HIS A 64 8.30 5.17 -8.52
CA HIS A 64 9.05 6.31 -9.03
C HIS A 64 9.67 7.08 -7.87
N ASN A 65 10.79 7.76 -8.12
CA ASN A 65 11.47 8.50 -7.06
C ASN A 65 10.62 9.67 -6.53
N ALA A 66 9.77 10.26 -7.38
CA ALA A 66 8.90 11.38 -7.02
C ALA A 66 7.74 10.99 -6.10
N ASP A 67 7.20 9.79 -6.27
CA ASP A 67 6.01 9.31 -5.54
C ASP A 67 6.37 8.35 -4.38
N GLY A 68 7.62 7.87 -4.37
CA GLY A 68 8.13 6.93 -3.39
C GLY A 68 8.23 7.52 -1.99
N LEU A 69 7.86 6.73 -0.99
CA LEU A 69 7.99 7.10 0.42
C LEU A 69 9.33 6.65 1.01
N PHE A 70 9.89 7.49 1.88
CA PHE A 70 11.16 7.25 2.56
C PHE A 70 11.02 7.36 4.07
N LEU A 71 11.52 6.36 4.78
CA LEU A 71 11.44 6.25 6.24
C LEU A 71 12.54 7.04 6.92
N SER A 72 12.16 7.78 7.97
CA SER A 72 13.09 8.70 8.65
C SER A 72 14.07 8.00 9.61
N ARG A 73 13.73 6.81 10.14
CA ARG A 73 14.52 6.09 11.16
C ARG A 73 14.79 4.61 10.85
N SER A 74 14.72 4.20 9.58
CA SER A 74 14.97 2.79 9.26
C SER A 74 16.44 2.41 9.50
N LYS A 75 16.65 1.29 10.17
CA LYS A 75 17.99 0.72 10.45
C LYS A 75 18.61 0.07 9.22
N THR A 76 17.81 -0.28 8.22
CA THR A 76 18.22 -1.01 7.01
C THR A 76 18.28 -0.10 5.79
N GLY A 77 18.17 1.22 5.98
CA GLY A 77 18.10 2.22 4.91
C GLY A 77 16.67 2.75 4.72
N ASN A 78 16.55 4.01 4.31
CA ASN A 78 15.29 4.76 4.27
C ASN A 78 14.28 4.29 3.20
N TYR A 79 14.68 3.44 2.26
CA TYR A 79 13.77 2.97 1.21
C TYR A 79 12.76 1.93 1.72
N ILE A 80 11.51 2.11 1.31
CA ILE A 80 10.44 1.12 1.36
C ILE A 80 9.68 1.14 0.02
N ASN A 81 9.22 -0.02 -0.47
CA ASN A 81 8.41 -0.11 -1.67
C ASN A 81 6.96 0.30 -1.36
N ALA A 82 6.73 1.62 -1.32
CA ALA A 82 5.44 2.23 -1.08
C ALA A 82 5.34 3.59 -1.80
N VAL A 83 4.12 3.95 -2.22
CA VAL A 83 3.79 5.25 -2.81
C VAL A 83 2.63 5.91 -2.09
N SER A 84 2.61 7.23 -2.11
CA SER A 84 1.45 8.03 -1.73
C SER A 84 0.50 8.17 -2.91
N VAL A 85 -0.80 8.09 -2.67
CA VAL A 85 -1.85 8.17 -3.70
C VAL A 85 -2.97 9.08 -3.23
N ASP A 86 -3.42 9.93 -4.15
CA ASP A 86 -4.52 10.85 -3.92
C ASP A 86 -5.86 10.11 -3.78
N SER A 87 -6.74 10.65 -2.93
CA SER A 87 -8.16 10.34 -3.00
C SER A 87 -8.87 11.28 -3.96
N PHE A 88 -10.15 11.00 -4.20
CA PHE A 88 -11.01 11.96 -4.91
C PHE A 88 -11.10 13.34 -4.21
N LYS A 89 -10.87 13.41 -2.88
CA LYS A 89 -11.12 14.61 -2.08
C LYS A 89 -9.86 15.31 -1.58
N ALA A 90 -8.75 14.62 -1.51
CA ALA A 90 -7.51 15.12 -0.91
C ALA A 90 -6.29 14.44 -1.51
N HIS A 91 -5.18 15.17 -1.56
CA HIS A 91 -3.89 14.61 -1.91
C HIS A 91 -3.37 13.68 -0.81
N ASP A 92 -2.46 12.77 -1.17
CA ASP A 92 -1.73 11.91 -0.23
C ASP A 92 -2.60 11.17 0.80
N SER A 93 -3.79 10.73 0.35
CA SER A 93 -4.80 10.18 1.25
C SER A 93 -4.65 8.69 1.50
N TYR A 94 -3.99 7.99 0.57
CA TYR A 94 -3.78 6.56 0.63
C TYR A 94 -2.31 6.24 0.46
N ILE A 95 -1.89 5.16 1.09
CA ILE A 95 -0.58 4.56 0.87
C ILE A 95 -0.81 3.22 0.21
N VAL A 96 -0.18 3.04 -0.95
CA VAL A 96 -0.17 1.76 -1.65
C VAL A 96 1.22 1.17 -1.48
N THR A 97 1.30 -0.02 -0.90
CA THR A 97 2.54 -0.75 -0.63
C THR A 97 2.36 -2.22 -0.98
N GLN A 98 3.45 -2.87 -1.36
CA GLN A 98 3.48 -4.33 -1.46
C GLN A 98 3.18 -4.97 -0.09
N MET A 99 2.79 -6.25 -0.09
CA MET A 99 2.82 -7.08 1.12
C MET A 99 4.26 -7.09 1.67
N PRO A 100 4.46 -6.79 2.97
CA PRO A 100 5.80 -6.79 3.56
C PRO A 100 6.55 -8.10 3.28
N LEU A 101 7.86 -8.01 3.12
CA LEU A 101 8.75 -9.17 3.08
C LEU A 101 9.21 -9.47 4.51
N PRO A 102 9.69 -10.69 4.81
CA PRO A 102 10.22 -11.01 6.14
C PRO A 102 11.21 -9.96 6.67
N ASP A 103 12.07 -9.43 5.79
CA ASP A 103 13.09 -8.45 6.16
C ASP A 103 12.59 -7.00 6.20
N THR A 104 11.37 -6.72 5.72
CA THR A 104 10.79 -5.37 5.66
C THR A 104 9.57 -5.18 6.57
N ILE A 105 9.24 -6.16 7.43
CA ILE A 105 8.14 -6.04 8.42
C ILE A 105 8.32 -4.82 9.32
N ASN A 106 9.54 -4.58 9.81
CA ASN A 106 9.81 -3.43 10.68
C ASN A 106 9.67 -2.10 9.94
N ASP A 107 10.19 -2.03 8.71
CA ASP A 107 10.07 -0.87 7.84
C ASP A 107 8.58 -0.56 7.55
N PHE A 108 7.76 -1.59 7.36
CA PHE A 108 6.31 -1.44 7.16
C PHE A 108 5.57 -0.89 8.39
N TRP A 109 5.88 -1.37 9.60
CA TRP A 109 5.26 -0.78 10.81
C TRP A 109 5.74 0.65 11.05
N GLN A 110 6.99 0.93 10.72
CA GLN A 110 7.51 2.28 10.76
C GLN A 110 6.78 3.20 9.77
N LEU A 111 6.50 2.74 8.55
CA LEU A 111 5.71 3.48 7.57
C LEU A 111 4.33 3.86 8.13
N ILE A 112 3.62 2.90 8.73
CA ILE A 112 2.30 3.12 9.34
C ILE A 112 2.35 4.20 10.41
N ILE A 113 3.37 4.14 11.28
CA ILE A 113 3.53 5.10 12.38
C ILE A 113 3.90 6.48 11.84
N GLU A 114 4.87 6.57 10.93
CA GLU A 114 5.34 7.85 10.38
C GLU A 114 4.26 8.57 9.56
N GLN A 115 3.42 7.81 8.86
CA GLN A 115 2.34 8.35 8.04
C GLN A 115 1.01 8.48 8.78
N GLY A 116 0.94 8.08 10.05
CA GLY A 116 -0.27 8.18 10.86
C GLY A 116 -1.44 7.34 10.36
N CYS A 117 -1.16 6.20 9.73
CA CYS A 117 -2.18 5.32 9.17
C CYS A 117 -3.11 4.78 10.27
N GLN A 118 -4.42 4.91 10.06
CA GLN A 118 -5.44 4.46 11.02
C GLN A 118 -6.08 3.12 10.64
N ALA A 119 -5.94 2.70 9.39
CA ALA A 119 -6.51 1.47 8.87
C ALA A 119 -5.56 0.84 7.86
N ILE A 120 -5.58 -0.50 7.79
CA ILE A 120 -4.80 -1.30 6.86
C ILE A 120 -5.78 -2.20 6.13
N VAL A 121 -5.81 -2.08 4.81
CA VAL A 121 -6.64 -2.93 3.94
C VAL A 121 -5.73 -3.87 3.18
N MET A 122 -5.99 -5.17 3.33
CA MET A 122 -5.25 -6.21 2.65
C MET A 122 -6.10 -6.80 1.53
N LEU A 123 -5.58 -6.77 0.31
CA LEU A 123 -6.30 -7.21 -0.90
C LEU A 123 -5.85 -8.59 -1.41
N ASN A 124 -4.81 -9.17 -0.82
CA ASN A 124 -4.28 -10.47 -1.20
C ASN A 124 -4.88 -11.58 -0.34
N ASP A 125 -4.94 -12.79 -0.89
CA ASP A 125 -5.31 -13.97 -0.13
C ASP A 125 -4.26 -14.30 0.94
N MET A 126 -4.75 -14.70 2.10
CA MET A 126 -3.93 -15.12 3.23
C MET A 126 -3.44 -16.54 3.02
N SER A 127 -2.27 -16.69 2.37
CA SER A 127 -1.62 -18.01 2.30
C SER A 127 -1.03 -18.37 3.67
N THR A 128 -1.25 -19.61 4.13
CA THR A 128 -0.65 -20.11 5.37
C THR A 128 0.84 -20.42 5.23
N GLU A 129 1.36 -20.44 4.01
CA GLU A 129 2.77 -20.67 3.69
C GLU A 129 3.59 -19.38 3.76
N ASP A 130 2.94 -18.22 3.55
CA ASP A 130 3.56 -16.91 3.72
C ASP A 130 3.66 -16.56 5.20
N LYS A 131 4.88 -16.66 5.74
CA LYS A 131 5.19 -16.29 7.13
C LYS A 131 4.74 -14.87 7.50
N VAL A 132 4.62 -13.97 6.53
CA VAL A 132 4.14 -12.61 6.71
C VAL A 132 2.62 -12.57 6.86
N SER A 133 1.88 -13.38 6.10
CA SER A 133 0.43 -13.51 6.23
C SER A 133 0.05 -13.98 7.64
N ILE A 134 0.86 -14.84 8.26
CA ILE A 134 0.64 -15.28 9.64
C ILE A 134 0.64 -14.10 10.63
N LEU A 135 1.34 -13.00 10.37
CA LEU A 135 1.37 -11.81 11.24
C LEU A 135 0.00 -11.13 11.39
N TRP A 136 -0.89 -11.36 10.43
CA TRP A 136 -2.24 -10.79 10.40
C TRP A 136 -3.30 -11.79 10.86
N SER A 137 -2.90 -13.01 11.23
CA SER A 137 -3.81 -13.95 11.91
C SER A 137 -4.24 -13.38 13.26
N ASP A 138 -5.45 -13.73 13.72
CA ASP A 138 -5.99 -13.26 15.01
C ASP A 138 -4.98 -13.46 16.16
N THR A 139 -4.22 -14.55 16.15
CA THR A 139 -3.21 -14.86 17.16
C THR A 139 -2.01 -13.91 17.11
N ALA A 140 -1.54 -13.53 15.93
CA ALA A 140 -0.39 -12.65 15.76
C ALA A 140 -0.76 -11.17 15.91
N PHE A 141 -1.98 -10.78 15.52
CA PHE A 141 -2.52 -9.44 15.80
C PHE A 141 -2.57 -9.17 17.31
N HIS A 142 -2.99 -10.14 18.12
CA HIS A 142 -2.98 -10.03 19.59
C HIS A 142 -1.56 -9.99 20.17
N ALA A 143 -0.62 -10.79 19.67
CA ALA A 143 0.77 -10.78 20.12
C ALA A 143 1.49 -9.47 19.76
N HIS A 144 1.23 -8.91 18.57
CA HIS A 144 1.77 -7.62 18.16
C HIS A 144 1.13 -6.46 18.92
N LYS A 145 -0.19 -6.53 19.20
CA LYS A 145 -0.87 -5.61 20.11
C LYS A 145 -0.28 -5.66 21.52
N LEU A 146 0.09 -6.85 22.03
CA LEU A 146 0.82 -7.01 23.30
C LEU A 146 2.23 -6.42 23.26
N PHE A 147 2.94 -6.58 22.14
CA PHE A 147 4.25 -5.96 21.93
C PHE A 147 4.16 -4.43 21.91
N LEU A 148 3.16 -3.87 21.21
CA LEU A 148 2.89 -2.45 21.18
C LEU A 148 2.41 -1.94 22.55
N SER A 149 1.57 -2.66 23.29
CA SER A 149 1.19 -2.26 24.66
C SER A 149 2.35 -2.33 25.66
N ASN A 150 3.25 -3.30 25.50
CA ASN A 150 4.47 -3.35 26.32
C ASN A 150 5.47 -2.24 25.92
N LEU A 151 5.43 -1.82 24.65
CA LEU A 151 6.10 -0.60 24.19
C LEU A 151 5.40 0.66 24.70
N GLU A 152 4.07 0.69 24.84
CA GLU A 152 3.31 1.78 25.48
C GLU A 152 3.67 1.91 26.95
N ASP A 153 3.89 0.81 27.69
CA ASP A 153 4.38 0.88 29.07
C ASP A 153 5.81 1.44 29.15
N ALA A 154 6.66 1.15 28.15
CA ALA A 154 8.01 1.73 28.04
C ALA A 154 7.99 3.20 27.54
N ILE A 155 7.05 3.54 26.66
CA ILE A 155 6.87 4.85 26.02
C ILE A 155 5.93 5.75 26.84
N SER A 156 5.24 5.26 27.86
CA SER A 156 4.50 6.08 28.84
C SER A 156 5.42 7.08 29.57
N SER A 157 6.74 6.88 29.47
CA SER A 157 7.78 7.86 29.83
C SER A 157 7.95 9.04 28.84
N LEU A 158 7.32 9.00 27.66
CA LEU A 158 7.38 9.96 26.55
C LEU A 158 5.99 10.12 25.91
N VAL A 159 5.26 11.13 26.39
CA VAL A 159 3.88 11.51 26.07
C VAL A 159 3.66 11.74 24.56
N ASP A 160 2.78 10.95 23.92
CA ASP A 160 1.79 11.39 22.90
C ASP A 160 0.97 10.25 22.23
N ILE A 161 1.34 8.97 22.45
CA ILE A 161 0.68 7.83 21.79
C ILE A 161 -0.73 7.52 22.32
N SER A 162 -1.03 7.91 23.57
CA SER A 162 -2.32 7.62 24.24
C SER A 162 -3.53 8.24 23.54
N SER A 163 -3.36 9.35 22.83
CA SER A 163 -4.44 10.08 22.17
C SER A 163 -4.94 9.38 20.89
N ALA A 164 -4.04 8.68 20.19
CA ALA A 164 -4.38 7.95 18.96
C ALA A 164 -5.19 6.67 19.27
N ILE A 165 -4.86 5.97 20.35
CA ILE A 165 -5.48 4.68 20.73
C ILE A 165 -6.89 4.89 21.29
N LYS A 166 -7.12 5.94 22.09
CA LYS A 166 -8.45 6.25 22.64
C LYS A 166 -9.47 6.59 21.57
N SER A 167 -9.02 7.15 20.44
CA SER A 167 -9.89 7.48 19.31
C SER A 167 -10.40 6.22 18.58
N TYR A 168 -9.64 5.12 18.60
CA TYR A 168 -10.02 3.85 17.96
C TYR A 168 -11.04 3.04 18.80
N GLN A 169 -10.90 3.06 20.13
CA GLN A 169 -11.82 2.36 21.04
C GLN A 169 -13.23 3.00 21.10
N ALA A 170 -13.42 4.21 20.58
CA ALA A 170 -14.70 4.90 20.56
C ALA A 170 -15.63 4.47 19.40
N PHE A 171 -15.16 3.61 18.48
CA PHE A 171 -15.90 3.16 17.30
C PHE A 171 -16.28 1.65 17.32
N THR A 172 -16.10 0.97 18.46
CA THR A 172 -16.56 -0.41 18.72
C THR A 172 -17.51 -0.43 19.90
#